data_AF-U1P7L1-F1
#
_entry.id   AF-U1P7L1-F1
#
_cell.length_a   1.000
_cell.length_b   1.000
_cell.length_c   1.000
_cell.angle_alpha   90.00
_cell.angle_beta   90.00
_cell.angle_gamma   90.00
#
_symmetry.space_group_name_H-M   'P 1'
#
loop_
_entity.id
_entity.type
_entity.pdbx_description
1 polymer ?
#
loop_
_entity_poly.entity_id
_entity_poly.type
_entity_poly.pdbx_seq_one_letter_code
_entity_poly.pdbx_strand_id
1 'polypeptide(L)'
;GHQVGVGSILTEYLHSGDSGRWRAIRQALNSIDAPTTAAELGVSDDEVLEALTTAHEIRDRYTILGNGVDLDAAVETATVTGVIDRD
;
A
#
# COMPACT_ATOMS: atom_id res chain seq x y z
N GLY A 1 3.29 -3.90 13.27
CA GLY A 1 2.13 -4.65 12.72
C GLY A 1 1.35 -3.79 11.75
N HIS A 2 0.82 -2.65 12.21
CA HIS A 2 -0.05 -1.76 11.43
C HIS A 2 0.49 -1.34 10.05
N GLN A 3 1.71 -0.79 9.98
CA GLN A 3 2.33 -0.43 8.70
C GLN A 3 2.46 -1.61 7.73
N VAL A 4 2.75 -2.80 8.26
CA VAL A 4 2.81 -4.05 7.45
C VAL A 4 1.43 -4.42 6.92
N GLY A 5 0.37 -4.22 7.71
CA GLY A 5 -1.01 -4.44 7.28
C GLY A 5 -1.39 -3.54 6.10
N VAL A 6 -1.17 -2.23 6.23
CA VAL A 6 -1.44 -1.27 5.15
C VAL A 6 -0.58 -1.55 3.91
N GLY A 7 0.72 -1.79 4.10
CA GLY A 7 1.61 -2.19 3.01
C GLY A 7 1.16 -3.48 2.31
N SER A 8 0.52 -4.41 3.03
CA SER A 8 -0.03 -5.64 2.43
C SER A 8 -1.22 -5.38 1.52
N ILE A 9 -2.04 -4.35 1.78
CA ILE A 9 -3.12 -3.94 0.89
C ILE A 9 -2.53 -3.47 -0.45
N LEU A 10 -1.57 -2.54 -0.41
CA LEU A 10 -0.90 -1.99 -1.59
C LEU A 10 -0.20 -3.07 -2.41
N THR A 11 0.59 -3.91 -1.72
CA THR A 11 1.42 -4.93 -2.36
C THR A 11 0.58 -6.05 -2.97
N GLU A 12 -0.56 -6.39 -2.37
CA GLU A 12 -1.49 -7.37 -2.96
C GLU A 12 -2.13 -6.83 -4.24
N TYR A 13 -2.54 -5.56 -4.26
CA TYR A 13 -3.07 -4.94 -5.48
C TYR A 13 -2.02 -4.92 -6.59
N LEU A 14 -0.77 -4.57 -6.31
CA LEU A 14 0.31 -4.65 -7.29
C LEU A 14 0.55 -6.08 -7.82
N HIS A 15 0.25 -7.09 -7.00
CA HIS A 15 0.45 -8.49 -7.37
C HIS A 15 -0.68 -9.05 -8.26
N SER A 16 -1.93 -8.75 -7.91
CA SER A 16 -3.11 -9.42 -8.47
C SER A 16 -4.10 -8.46 -9.15
N GLY A 17 -3.84 -7.15 -9.07
CA GLY A 17 -4.72 -6.08 -9.53
C GLY A 17 -6.11 -6.16 -8.92
N ASP A 18 -7.11 -5.78 -9.73
CA ASP A 18 -8.52 -5.80 -9.32
C ASP A 18 -9.07 -7.18 -8.96
N SER A 19 -8.49 -8.24 -9.53
CA SER A 19 -8.85 -9.63 -9.24
C SER A 19 -8.26 -10.14 -7.92
N GLY A 20 -7.45 -9.31 -7.26
CA GLY A 20 -6.81 -9.59 -5.99
C GLY A 20 -7.74 -9.60 -4.78
N ARG A 21 -7.15 -9.97 -3.65
CA ARG A 21 -7.77 -10.04 -2.32
C ARG A 21 -7.47 -8.83 -1.43
N TRP A 22 -6.90 -7.74 -1.95
CA TRP A 22 -6.60 -6.52 -1.19
C TRP A 22 -7.84 -5.98 -0.46
N ARG A 23 -9.03 -6.08 -1.07
CA ARG A 23 -10.31 -5.71 -0.44
C ARG A 23 -10.62 -6.56 0.80
N ALA A 24 -10.34 -7.87 0.73
CA ALA A 24 -10.52 -8.78 1.86
C ALA A 24 -9.48 -8.53 2.97
N ILE A 25 -8.24 -8.21 2.60
CA ILE A 25 -7.19 -7.80 3.57
C ILE A 25 -7.63 -6.53 4.30
N ARG A 26 -8.06 -5.51 3.55
CA ARG A 26 -8.57 -4.25 4.09
C ARG A 26 -9.74 -4.48 5.05
N GLN A 27 -10.71 -5.31 4.64
CA GLN A 27 -11.86 -5.65 5.49
C GLN A 27 -11.44 -6.37 6.77
N ALA A 28 -10.49 -7.31 6.69
CA ALA A 28 -10.00 -8.03 7.86
C ALA A 28 -9.30 -7.11 8.86
N LEU A 29 -8.43 -6.20 8.38
CA LEU A 29 -7.78 -5.20 9.23
C LEU A 29 -8.81 -4.28 9.90
N ASN A 30 -9.76 -3.76 9.12
CA ASN A 30 -10.81 -2.90 9.65
C ASN A 30 -11.70 -3.62 10.69
N SER A 31 -11.94 -4.93 10.53
CA SER A 31 -12.75 -5.71 11.48
C SER A 31 -12.14 -5.88 12.87
N ILE A 32 -10.85 -5.57 13.01
CA ILE A 32 -10.10 -5.61 14.27
C ILE A 32 -9.59 -4.23 14.68
N ASP A 33 -10.18 -3.16 14.13
CA ASP A 33 -9.81 -1.75 14.37
C ASP A 33 -8.33 -1.44 14.05
N ALA A 34 -7.71 -2.21 13.15
CA ALA A 34 -6.38 -1.91 12.64
C ALA A 34 -6.47 -0.91 11.48
N PRO A 35 -5.48 0.00 11.35
CA PRO A 35 -5.52 1.04 10.33
C PRO A 35 -5.46 0.46 8.92
N THR A 36 -6.17 1.10 8.01
CA THR A 36 -6.23 0.80 6.58
C THR A 36 -5.84 1.97 5.69
N THR A 37 -5.70 3.17 6.26
CA THR A 37 -5.33 4.41 5.57
C THR A 37 -4.04 5.02 6.12
N ALA A 38 -3.45 5.95 5.36
CA ALA A 38 -2.32 6.79 5.78
C ALA A 38 -2.67 7.62 7.03
N ALA A 39 -3.84 8.26 7.01
CA ALA A 39 -4.34 9.08 8.11
C ALA A 39 -4.49 8.28 9.42
N GLU A 40 -5.04 7.06 9.37
CA GLU A 40 -5.17 6.19 10.54
C GLU A 40 -3.80 5.68 11.04
N LEU A 41 -2.80 5.59 10.15
CA LEU A 41 -1.41 5.32 10.54
C LEU A 41 -0.69 6.54 11.15
N GLY A 42 -1.26 7.74 11.02
CA GLY A 42 -0.63 9.00 11.46
C GLY A 42 0.53 9.45 10.57
N VAL A 43 0.51 9.08 9.29
CA VAL A 43 1.47 9.53 8.28
C VAL A 43 0.75 10.27 7.15
N SER A 44 1.47 11.09 6.43
CA SER A 44 0.96 11.78 5.24
C SER A 44 0.90 10.86 4.02
N ASP A 45 0.08 11.23 3.05
CA ASP A 45 0.00 10.52 1.77
C ASP A 45 1.36 10.54 1.04
N ASP A 46 2.07 11.66 1.09
CA ASP A 46 3.38 11.80 0.46
C ASP A 46 4.40 10.85 1.10
N GLU A 47 4.37 10.65 2.42
CA GLU A 47 5.21 9.65 3.10
C GLU A 47 4.87 8.22 2.64
N VAL A 48 3.59 7.89 2.39
CA VAL A 48 3.21 6.57 1.85
C VAL A 48 3.74 6.38 0.44
N LEU A 49 3.65 7.40 -0.42
CA LEU A 49 4.12 7.35 -1.80
C LEU A 49 5.65 7.27 -1.87
N GLU A 50 6.36 8.08 -1.08
CA GLU A 50 7.82 8.01 -0.96
C GLU A 50 8.25 6.62 -0.48
N ALA A 51 7.59 6.08 0.55
CA ALA A 51 7.91 4.74 1.04
C ALA A 51 7.64 3.65 -0.01
N LEU A 52 6.53 3.71 -0.76
CA LEU A 52 6.19 2.70 -1.76
C LEU A 52 7.16 2.71 -2.95
N THR A 53 7.55 3.88 -3.43
CA THR A 53 8.46 4.05 -4.56
C THR A 53 9.90 3.63 -4.22
N THR A 54 10.34 3.85 -2.98
CA THR A 54 11.71 3.54 -2.52
C THR A 54 11.85 2.18 -1.81
N ALA A 55 10.76 1.50 -1.46
CA ALA A 55 10.79 0.26 -0.66
C ALA A 55 11.68 -0.86 -1.23
N HIS A 56 11.82 -0.93 -2.55
CA HIS A 56 12.66 -1.92 -3.24
C HIS A 56 14.16 -1.78 -2.92
N GLU A 57 14.60 -0.60 -2.46
CA GLU A 57 16.00 -0.30 -2.14
C GLU A 57 16.40 -0.77 -0.72
N ILE A 58 15.42 -1.04 0.15
CA ILE A 58 15.67 -1.38 1.56
C ILE A 58 16.52 -2.65 1.69
N ARG A 59 16.34 -3.61 0.77
CA ARG A 59 17.13 -4.84 0.75
C ARG A 59 17.19 -5.40 -0.66
N ASP A 60 18.37 -5.91 -1.02
CA ASP A 60 18.57 -6.76 -2.19
C ASP A 60 17.75 -8.06 -2.09
N ARG A 61 16.49 -7.99 -2.52
CA ARG A 61 15.55 -9.10 -2.59
C ARG A 61 14.53 -8.79 -3.67
N TYR A 62 14.40 -9.71 -4.62
CA TYR A 62 13.33 -9.65 -5.61
C TYR A 62 11.95 -9.74 -4.93
N THR A 63 11.06 -8.81 -5.29
CA THR A 63 9.65 -8.76 -4.87
C THR A 63 8.76 -8.34 -6.04
N ILE A 64 7.46 -8.21 -5.81
CA ILE A 64 6.54 -7.63 -6.81
C ILE A 64 6.90 -6.18 -7.19
N LEU A 65 7.63 -5.47 -6.33
CA LEU A 65 8.05 -4.09 -6.59
C LEU A 65 9.17 -3.99 -7.63
N GLY A 66 9.76 -5.11 -8.10
CA GLY A 66 10.77 -5.12 -9.16
C GLY A 66 11.93 -4.16 -8.88
N ASN A 67 12.20 -3.26 -9.84
CA ASN A 67 13.21 -2.21 -9.74
C ASN A 67 12.62 -0.87 -9.25
N GLY A 68 11.49 -0.92 -8.55
CA GLY A 68 10.74 0.24 -8.11
C GLY A 68 9.36 0.34 -8.74
N VAL A 69 8.47 1.03 -8.04
CA VAL A 69 7.16 1.43 -8.52
C VAL A 69 7.27 2.90 -8.90
N ASP A 70 6.86 3.27 -10.11
CA ASP A 70 6.84 4.68 -10.54
C ASP A 70 5.81 5.47 -9.72
N LEU A 71 6.05 6.78 -9.52
CA LEU A 71 5.17 7.62 -8.70
C LEU A 71 3.71 7.59 -9.17
N ASP A 72 3.47 7.63 -10.49
CA ASP A 72 2.11 7.57 -11.04
C ASP A 72 1.40 6.26 -10.68
N ALA A 73 2.11 5.13 -10.79
CA ALA A 73 1.59 3.81 -10.41
C ALA A 73 1.39 3.69 -8.88
N ALA A 74 2.24 4.33 -8.08
CA ALA A 74 2.11 4.41 -6.63
C ALA A 74 0.86 5.22 -6.24
N VAL A 75 0.64 6.38 -6.88
CA VAL A 75 -0.56 7.21 -6.68
C VAL A 75 -1.82 6.43 -7.06
N GLU A 76 -1.84 5.80 -8.24
CA GLU A 76 -2.96 4.98 -8.69
C GLU A 76 -3.24 3.85 -7.70
N THR A 77 -2.21 3.08 -7.33
CA THR A 77 -2.34 1.96 -6.38
C THR A 77 -2.88 2.41 -5.03
N ALA A 78 -2.31 3.47 -4.45
CA ALA A 78 -2.69 3.94 -3.13
C ALA A 78 -4.10 4.54 -3.12
N THR A 79 -4.51 5.18 -4.21
CA THR A 79 -5.86 5.76 -4.38
C THR A 79 -6.90 4.66 -4.61
N VAL A 80 -6.66 3.72 -5.54
CA VAL A 80 -7.58 2.61 -5.85
C VAL A 80 -7.83 1.74 -4.63
N THR A 81 -6.80 1.51 -3.82
CA THR A 81 -6.91 0.72 -2.60
C THR A 81 -7.53 1.49 -1.42
N GLY A 82 -7.73 2.80 -1.55
CA GLY A 82 -8.23 3.67 -0.50
C GLY A 82 -7.29 3.76 0.69
N VAL A 83 -5.98 3.62 0.46
CA VAL A 83 -4.94 3.84 1.48
C VAL A 83 -4.66 5.34 1.63
N ILE A 84 -4.74 6.10 0.54
CA ILE A 84 -4.71 7.56 0.55
C ILE A 84 -6.01 8.10 -0.07
N ASP A 85 -6.37 9.33 0.26
CA ASP A 85 -7.47 10.07 -0.36
C ASP A 85 -6.90 11.30 -1.07
N ARG A 86 -7.13 11.40 -2.38
CA ARG A 86 -6.81 12.60 -3.15
C ARG A 86 -8.09 13.09 -3.81
N ASP A 87 -8.47 14.32 -3.48
CA ASP A 87 -9.55 15.06 -4.14
C ASP A 87 -9.31 15.20 -5.66
#